data_AF-A0A378JRX1-F1
#
_entry.id   AF-A0A378JRX1-F1
#
_cell.length_a   1.000
_cell.length_b   1.000
_cell.length_c   1.000
_cell.angle_alpha   90.00
_cell.angle_beta   90.00
_cell.angle_gamma   90.00
#
_symmetry.space_group_name_H-M   'P 1'
#
loop_
_entity.id
_entity.type
_entity.pdbx_description
1 polymer ?
#
loop_
_entity_poly.entity_id
_entity_poly.type
_entity_poly.pdbx_seq_one_letter_code
_entity_poly.pdbx_strand_id
1 'polypeptide(L)'
;MSLKSDEKQTIKPVDLVFILAIAGRIDAQSRILAEKLDKDRTVYYAYAVLDSLSSSYSMFKYFFDLCIPSGTNDQMHDLMMTPGGIIAISIETLFLVSFSFLATLYDKEKGDSIKKYIATDWPYFRGIMKGLKNAYKGFRSAIVAISLIGGIDLKYLIAPVGLLLGIFAAVNRTWLLKMVNDRKVMMTANAELLLEIKKLRTLTREESESYLGKIKEQSQSFDTRCKAFVAVAAGGFIDGLYLYVGVLGLAMLSPPLLASMAIICAIYTIACVVTRLYEEYDFQLRLFVTHTKCELALITKELETSYAQLLALRDIPNKTLKDYIAIRCLELEVYKLINRFEDKRNLLKHQSTPTYLSAALLGIKNGLYAYSALASILFLVGSILVLTGIAFPPALLVTCVTLGLVFMVGFAIQSLVTTYFKLNKKDDSEHHPFDELIEMKNNLLSGAADFLEPESFQQSIRDGLFLDRSPQFFFQEWFEVFRSLFSGFGKGQKFVDFAGNPLQEMDEQGHYQDTPIMYVLSVFSALFFGIILALRALARGLGRAPLGQVDLAAEVEPQPVHDPVTTKVLLQTESQGESIQSKNPRTDSQSTLPTSSSPFGFFNKKPIKSEIRHAKSEQDFSIFTASPQSTIQGLT
;
A
#
# COMPACT_ATOMS: atom_id res chain seq x y z
N MET A 1 22.36 50.38 29.93
CA MET A 1 21.97 50.30 28.51
C MET A 1 21.10 49.07 28.34
N SER A 2 19.81 49.28 28.07
CA SER A 2 18.81 48.22 27.91
C SER A 2 18.82 47.73 26.46
N LEU A 3 19.25 46.49 26.22
CA LEU A 3 18.99 45.79 24.96
C LEU A 3 17.50 45.39 24.95
N LYS A 4 16.70 46.15 24.20
CA LYS A 4 15.31 45.78 23.90
C LYS A 4 15.34 44.56 22.97
N SER A 5 14.64 43.51 23.41
CA SER A 5 14.29 42.33 22.63
C SER A 5 13.45 42.73 21.41
N ASP A 6 13.88 42.33 20.22
CA ASP A 6 13.15 42.38 18.94
C ASP A 6 12.23 41.15 18.78
N GLU A 7 11.61 40.66 19.85
CA GLU A 7 10.58 39.62 19.77
C GLU A 7 9.20 40.24 19.46
N LYS A 8 8.96 40.55 18.18
CA LYS A 8 7.61 40.60 17.54
C LYS A 8 7.72 41.01 16.06
N GLN A 9 8.47 40.26 15.26
CA GLN A 9 8.25 40.30 13.81
C GLN A 9 7.05 39.42 13.46
N THR A 10 5.86 40.04 13.45
CA THR A 10 4.68 39.47 12.80
C THR A 10 5.01 39.32 11.31
N ILE A 11 5.12 38.09 10.83
CA ILE A 11 5.34 37.77 9.41
C ILE A 11 4.33 38.54 8.57
N LYS A 12 4.80 39.40 7.66
CA LYS A 12 3.91 40.21 6.83
C LYS A 12 3.17 39.29 5.84
N PRO A 13 1.90 39.55 5.52
CA PRO A 13 1.12 38.72 4.60
C PRO A 13 1.76 38.57 3.22
N VAL A 14 2.56 39.55 2.78
CA VAL A 14 3.33 39.50 1.54
C VAL A 14 4.45 38.46 1.60
N ASP A 15 5.15 38.36 2.73
CA ASP A 15 6.22 37.36 2.94
C ASP A 15 5.62 35.95 3.00
N LEU A 16 4.44 35.82 3.60
CA LEU A 16 3.70 34.55 3.64
C LEU A 16 3.29 34.11 2.22
N VAL A 17 2.75 35.01 1.40
CA VAL A 17 2.40 34.73 -0.01
C VAL A 17 3.63 34.35 -0.82
N PHE A 18 4.77 35.02 -0.61
CA PHE A 18 6.03 34.69 -1.28
C PHE A 18 6.56 33.31 -0.87
N ILE A 19 6.53 32.98 0.43
CA ILE A 19 6.92 31.66 0.95
C ILE A 19 5.99 30.57 0.38
N LEU A 20 4.68 30.81 0.34
CA LEU A 20 3.70 29.90 -0.28
C LEU A 20 3.94 29.71 -1.78
N ALA A 21 4.29 30.77 -2.51
CA ALA A 21 4.63 30.68 -3.93
C ALA A 21 5.90 29.88 -4.18
N ILE A 22 6.94 30.06 -3.35
CA ILE A 22 8.16 29.24 -3.40
C ILE A 22 7.83 27.78 -3.09
N ALA A 23 7.07 27.52 -2.03
CA ALA A 23 6.66 26.17 -1.66
C ALA A 23 5.86 25.49 -2.78
N GLY A 24 4.93 26.21 -3.41
CA GLY A 24 4.16 25.70 -4.55
C GLY A 24 5.03 25.39 -5.77
N ARG A 25 6.03 26.23 -6.07
CA ARG A 25 6.97 25.98 -7.17
C ARG A 25 7.88 24.78 -6.89
N ILE A 26 8.37 24.66 -5.66
CA ILE A 26 9.16 23.50 -5.21
C ILE A 26 8.33 22.22 -5.32
N ASP A 27 7.07 22.24 -4.89
CA ASP A 27 6.18 21.08 -5.00
C ASP A 27 6.00 20.67 -6.47
N ALA A 28 5.68 21.61 -7.36
CA ALA A 28 5.52 21.32 -8.80
C ALA A 28 6.80 20.76 -9.44
N GLN A 29 7.96 21.37 -9.17
CA GLN A 29 9.25 20.87 -9.69
C GLN A 29 9.62 19.50 -9.11
N SER A 30 9.34 19.28 -7.82
CA SER A 30 9.60 18.02 -7.15
C SER A 30 8.78 16.87 -7.75
N ARG A 31 7.54 17.13 -8.20
CA ARG A 31 6.69 16.15 -8.88
C ARG A 31 7.23 15.78 -10.26
N ILE A 32 7.62 16.78 -11.07
CA ILE A 32 8.24 16.53 -12.38
C ILE A 32 9.51 15.69 -12.22
N LEU A 33 10.33 16.01 -11.21
CA LEU A 33 11.50 15.22 -10.88
C LEU A 33 11.10 13.80 -10.43
N ALA A 34 10.09 13.66 -9.56
CA ALA A 34 9.63 12.37 -9.05
C ALA A 34 9.15 11.45 -10.17
N GLU A 35 8.38 11.97 -11.13
CA GLU A 35 7.92 11.23 -12.31
C GLU A 35 9.08 10.80 -13.20
N LYS A 36 10.05 11.69 -13.45
CA LYS A 36 11.25 11.36 -14.22
C LYS A 36 12.05 10.26 -13.54
N LEU A 37 12.26 10.36 -12.22
CA LEU A 37 12.96 9.34 -11.44
C LEU A 37 12.21 8.00 -11.41
N ASP A 38 10.87 8.02 -11.35
CA ASP A 38 10.09 6.78 -11.40
C ASP A 38 10.20 6.11 -12.78
N LYS A 39 10.22 6.89 -13.86
CA LYS A 39 10.37 6.41 -15.23
C LYS A 39 11.77 5.86 -15.52
N ASP A 40 12.82 6.58 -15.13
CA ASP A 40 14.22 6.22 -15.42
C ASP A 40 14.68 4.98 -14.64
N ARG A 41 14.04 4.68 -13.49
CA ARG A 41 14.29 3.54 -12.60
C ARG A 41 15.70 3.46 -11.97
N THR A 42 16.68 4.24 -12.42
CA THR A 42 18.07 4.26 -11.91
C THR A 42 18.16 4.40 -10.40
N VAL A 43 17.34 5.26 -9.81
CA VAL A 43 17.30 5.48 -8.36
C VAL A 43 16.82 4.23 -7.60
N TYR A 44 15.95 3.41 -8.19
CA TYR A 44 15.55 2.14 -7.58
C TYR A 44 16.68 1.11 -7.59
N TYR A 45 17.49 1.06 -8.65
CA TYR A 45 18.66 0.18 -8.71
C TYR A 45 19.73 0.58 -7.69
N ALA A 46 20.06 1.88 -7.62
CA ALA A 46 20.99 2.39 -6.62
C ALA A 46 20.48 2.11 -5.20
N TYR A 47 19.19 2.36 -4.94
CA TYR A 47 18.56 2.03 -3.66
C TYR A 47 18.62 0.54 -3.33
N ALA A 48 18.39 -0.35 -4.31
CA ALA A 48 18.42 -1.80 -4.12
C ALA A 48 19.79 -2.27 -3.63
N VAL A 49 20.88 -1.73 -4.21
CA VAL A 49 22.24 -2.02 -3.77
C VAL A 49 22.48 -1.47 -2.36
N LEU A 50 22.25 -0.18 -2.13
CA LEU A 50 22.56 0.47 -0.86
C LEU A 50 21.74 -0.07 0.32
N ASP A 51 20.43 -0.27 0.13
CA ASP A 51 19.60 -0.82 1.20
C ASP A 51 19.97 -2.28 1.53
N SER A 52 20.46 -3.04 0.54
CA SER A 52 20.95 -4.42 0.76
C SER A 52 22.29 -4.46 1.48
N LEU A 53 23.22 -3.57 1.14
CA LEU A 53 24.48 -3.40 1.88
C LEU A 53 24.21 -3.06 3.36
N SER A 54 23.31 -2.10 3.61
CA SER A 54 22.90 -1.75 4.97
C SER A 54 22.15 -2.89 5.69
N SER A 55 21.38 -3.68 4.93
CA SER A 55 20.67 -4.85 5.47
C SER A 55 21.64 -5.96 5.85
N SER A 56 22.71 -6.19 5.08
CA SER A 56 23.77 -7.16 5.38
C SER A 56 24.37 -6.93 6.78
N TYR A 57 24.93 -5.74 7.03
CA TYR A 57 25.42 -5.37 8.37
C TYR A 57 24.37 -5.59 9.46
N SER A 58 23.14 -5.15 9.19
CA SER A 58 22.07 -5.23 10.17
C SER A 58 21.66 -6.66 10.51
N MET A 59 21.75 -7.58 9.55
CA MET A 59 21.43 -9.00 9.71
C MET A 59 22.56 -9.72 10.39
N PHE A 60 23.80 -9.48 9.99
CA PHE A 60 24.98 -9.96 10.68
C PHE A 60 24.96 -9.59 12.17
N LYS A 61 24.74 -8.29 12.49
CA LYS A 61 24.60 -7.83 13.87
C LYS A 61 23.45 -8.50 14.61
N TYR A 62 22.32 -8.74 13.94
CA TYR A 62 21.19 -9.46 14.56
C TYR A 62 21.56 -10.90 14.93
N PHE A 63 22.22 -11.64 14.04
CA PHE A 63 22.67 -13.00 14.33
C PHE A 63 23.75 -13.03 15.42
N PHE A 64 24.69 -12.07 15.39
CA PHE A 64 25.69 -11.91 16.44
C PHE A 64 25.03 -11.67 17.81
N ASP A 65 24.12 -10.69 17.91
CA ASP A 65 23.40 -10.35 19.14
C ASP A 65 22.50 -11.49 19.64
N LEU A 66 22.06 -12.39 18.76
CA LEU A 66 21.25 -13.56 19.12
C LEU A 66 22.11 -14.72 19.63
N CYS A 67 23.22 -15.00 18.96
CA CYS A 67 24.13 -16.10 19.30
C CYS A 67 25.04 -15.76 20.47
N ILE A 68 25.41 -14.50 20.63
CA ILE A 68 26.29 -13.98 21.68
C ILE A 68 25.60 -12.76 22.34
N PRO A 69 24.58 -12.97 23.20
CA PRO A 69 23.76 -11.88 23.76
C PRO A 69 24.53 -10.86 24.61
N SER A 70 25.69 -11.25 25.15
CA SER A 70 26.59 -10.40 25.93
C SER A 70 27.82 -9.96 25.14
N GLY A 71 27.81 -10.12 23.81
CA GLY A 71 28.95 -9.85 22.96
C GLY A 71 29.28 -8.36 22.88
N THR A 72 30.57 -8.03 22.92
CA THR A 72 31.05 -6.66 22.69
C THR A 72 31.22 -6.37 21.20
N ASN A 73 31.33 -5.08 20.83
CA ASN A 73 31.66 -4.72 19.45
C ASN A 73 33.04 -5.24 19.04
N ASP A 74 34.00 -5.32 19.98
CA ASP A 74 35.33 -5.88 19.71
C ASP A 74 35.26 -7.38 19.38
N GLN A 75 34.45 -8.15 20.12
CA GLN A 75 34.23 -9.57 19.79
C GLN A 75 33.56 -9.76 18.42
N MET A 76 32.70 -8.81 18.04
CA MET A 76 32.10 -8.80 16.70
C MET A 76 33.17 -8.51 15.64
N HIS A 77 34.06 -7.53 15.89
CA HIS A 77 35.20 -7.22 15.03
C HIS A 77 36.10 -8.44 14.86
N ASP A 78 36.53 -9.09 15.94
CA ASP A 78 37.38 -10.28 15.91
C ASP A 78 36.76 -11.40 15.07
N LEU A 79 35.47 -11.66 15.28
CA LEU A 79 34.74 -12.67 14.51
C LEU A 79 34.71 -12.31 13.01
N MET A 80 34.46 -11.04 12.68
CA MET A 80 34.44 -10.55 11.31
C MET A 80 35.81 -10.68 10.61
N MET A 81 36.91 -10.59 11.37
CA MET A 81 38.27 -10.70 10.86
C MET A 81 38.77 -12.15 10.72
N THR A 82 38.04 -13.14 11.23
CA THR A 82 38.36 -14.54 10.96
C THR A 82 38.13 -14.90 9.49
N PRO A 83 38.87 -15.87 8.92
CA PRO A 83 38.63 -16.33 7.54
C PRO A 83 37.18 -16.77 7.30
N GLY A 84 36.57 -17.45 8.29
CA GLY A 84 35.17 -17.86 8.24
C GLY A 84 34.19 -16.68 8.25
N GLY A 85 34.44 -15.67 9.09
CA GLY A 85 33.65 -14.44 9.15
C GLY A 85 33.67 -13.66 7.84
N ILE A 86 34.86 -13.45 7.26
CA ILE A 86 35.04 -12.76 5.97
C ILE A 86 34.26 -13.48 4.86
N ILE A 87 34.39 -14.81 4.77
CA ILE A 87 33.68 -15.61 3.75
C ILE A 87 32.17 -15.51 3.94
N ALA A 88 31.67 -15.67 5.18
CA ALA A 88 30.24 -15.62 5.47
C ALA A 88 29.63 -14.25 5.09
N ILE A 89 30.28 -13.16 5.50
CA ILE A 89 29.83 -11.79 5.21
C ILE A 89 29.88 -11.49 3.72
N SER A 90 30.93 -11.94 3.02
CA SER A 90 31.08 -11.71 1.59
C SER A 90 29.99 -12.42 0.80
N ILE A 91 29.70 -13.70 1.14
CA ILE A 91 28.64 -14.48 0.50
C ILE A 91 27.27 -13.88 0.80
N GLU A 92 26.98 -13.54 2.05
CA GLU A 92 25.72 -12.90 2.45
C GLU A 92 25.52 -11.59 1.68
N THR A 93 26.52 -10.73 1.69
CA THR A 93 26.44 -9.41 1.05
C THR A 93 26.26 -9.54 -0.46
N LEU A 94 27.02 -10.41 -1.11
CA LEU A 94 26.91 -10.66 -2.55
C LEU A 94 25.53 -11.21 -2.91
N PHE A 95 25.01 -12.15 -2.13
CA PHE A 95 23.68 -12.71 -2.32
C PHE A 95 22.60 -11.61 -2.18
N LEU A 96 22.61 -10.86 -1.09
CA LEU A 96 21.62 -9.81 -0.83
C LEU A 96 21.62 -8.73 -1.91
N VAL A 97 22.79 -8.22 -2.27
CA VAL A 97 22.92 -7.18 -3.30
C VAL A 97 22.48 -7.70 -4.66
N SER A 98 22.98 -8.88 -5.08
CA SER A 98 22.65 -9.46 -6.38
C SER A 98 21.15 -9.76 -6.47
N PHE A 99 20.59 -10.40 -5.45
CA PHE A 99 19.17 -10.77 -5.44
C PHE A 99 18.26 -9.54 -5.40
N SER A 100 18.59 -8.53 -4.61
CA SER A 100 17.83 -7.26 -4.59
C SER A 100 17.90 -6.51 -5.90
N PHE A 101 19.09 -6.47 -6.52
CA PHE A 101 19.30 -5.77 -7.78
C PHE A 101 18.52 -6.47 -8.91
N LEU A 102 18.67 -7.79 -9.03
CA LEU A 102 17.95 -8.60 -10.01
C LEU A 102 16.44 -8.52 -9.82
N ALA A 103 15.95 -8.58 -8.58
CA ALA A 103 14.53 -8.42 -8.30
C ALA A 103 13.99 -7.05 -8.74
N THR A 104 14.79 -6.00 -8.61
CA THR A 104 14.42 -4.65 -9.06
C THR A 104 14.45 -4.55 -10.58
N LEU A 105 15.43 -5.19 -11.23
CA LEU A 105 15.56 -5.27 -12.68
C LEU A 105 14.37 -6.01 -13.32
N TYR A 106 13.89 -7.06 -12.65
CA TYR A 106 12.82 -7.93 -13.16
C TYR A 106 11.41 -7.56 -12.65
N ASP A 107 11.22 -6.42 -11.97
CA ASP A 107 9.93 -5.99 -11.37
C ASP A 107 8.76 -5.92 -12.37
N LYS A 108 9.05 -5.82 -13.68
CA LYS A 108 8.03 -5.78 -14.76
C LYS A 108 8.07 -7.00 -15.68
N GLU A 109 8.86 -8.02 -15.36
CA GLU A 109 9.01 -9.21 -16.18
C GLU A 109 7.75 -10.09 -16.12
N LYS A 110 7.25 -10.51 -17.28
CA LYS A 110 6.02 -11.33 -17.39
C LYS A 110 6.27 -12.69 -18.05
N GLY A 111 7.34 -12.83 -18.84
CA GLY A 111 7.55 -14.02 -19.67
C GLY A 111 8.34 -15.13 -18.98
N ASP A 112 9.41 -14.77 -18.27
CA ASP A 112 10.32 -15.75 -17.66
C ASP A 112 9.95 -16.06 -16.20
N SER A 113 9.63 -17.32 -15.94
CA SER A 113 9.25 -17.82 -14.61
C SER A 113 10.32 -17.57 -13.54
N ILE A 114 11.61 -17.69 -13.88
CA ILE A 114 12.71 -17.52 -12.91
C ILE A 114 12.86 -16.05 -12.55
N LYS A 115 12.88 -15.16 -13.55
CA LYS A 115 12.97 -13.71 -13.33
C LYS A 115 11.77 -13.18 -12.54
N LYS A 116 10.58 -13.67 -12.88
CA LYS A 116 9.34 -13.37 -12.15
C LYS A 116 9.39 -13.86 -10.71
N TYR A 117 9.92 -15.06 -10.47
CA TYR A 117 10.12 -15.60 -9.13
C TYR A 117 11.03 -14.68 -8.30
N ILE A 118 12.20 -14.30 -8.82
CA ILE A 118 13.14 -13.40 -8.14
C ILE A 118 12.48 -12.05 -7.79
N ALA A 119 11.77 -11.44 -8.75
CA ALA A 119 11.05 -10.18 -8.53
C ALA A 119 9.95 -10.28 -7.47
N THR A 120 9.23 -11.41 -7.46
CA THR A 120 8.11 -11.64 -6.55
C THR A 120 8.58 -11.93 -5.13
N ASP A 121 9.69 -12.63 -4.97
CA ASP A 121 10.15 -13.16 -3.68
C ASP A 121 10.96 -12.16 -2.84
N TRP A 122 11.73 -11.28 -3.48
CA TRP A 122 12.55 -10.31 -2.74
C TRP A 122 11.78 -9.46 -1.73
N PRO A 123 10.59 -8.91 -2.03
CA PRO A 123 9.76 -8.23 -1.04
C PRO A 123 9.47 -9.07 0.21
N TYR A 124 9.21 -10.37 0.06
CA TYR A 124 8.96 -11.29 1.17
C TYR A 124 10.23 -11.56 1.98
N PHE A 125 11.33 -11.90 1.30
CA PHE A 125 12.61 -12.13 1.96
C PHE A 125 13.08 -10.91 2.76
N ARG A 126 12.99 -9.71 2.15
CA ARG A 126 13.25 -8.44 2.82
C ARG A 126 12.30 -8.17 3.99
N GLY A 127 11.02 -8.57 3.86
CA GLY A 127 10.03 -8.51 4.91
C GLY A 127 10.40 -9.36 6.12
N ILE A 128 10.87 -10.59 5.89
CA ILE A 128 11.33 -11.54 6.91
C ILE A 128 12.54 -10.99 7.67
N MET A 129 13.59 -10.55 6.96
CA MET A 129 14.78 -9.95 7.58
C MET A 129 14.44 -8.76 8.48
N LYS A 130 13.58 -7.86 7.99
CA LYS A 130 13.09 -6.75 8.80
C LYS A 130 12.27 -7.24 10.00
N GLY A 131 11.44 -8.28 9.82
CA GLY A 131 10.63 -8.95 10.84
C GLY A 131 11.45 -9.30 12.06
N LEU A 132 12.44 -10.17 11.81
CA LEU A 132 13.37 -10.69 12.80
C LEU A 132 14.09 -9.56 13.54
N LYS A 133 14.77 -8.68 12.79
CA LYS A 133 15.58 -7.60 13.35
C LYS A 133 14.77 -6.60 14.18
N ASN A 134 13.67 -6.09 13.63
CA ASN A 134 12.93 -5.01 14.29
C ASN A 134 12.27 -5.51 15.56
N ALA A 135 11.69 -6.72 15.54
CA ALA A 135 11.08 -7.31 16.72
C ALA A 135 12.11 -7.52 17.84
N TYR A 136 13.27 -8.09 17.50
CA TYR A 136 14.37 -8.26 18.46
C TYR A 136 14.83 -6.93 19.05
N LYS A 137 15.10 -5.91 18.21
CA LYS A 137 15.56 -4.60 18.69
C LYS A 137 14.51 -3.87 19.52
N GLY A 138 13.24 -3.92 19.11
CA GLY A 138 12.13 -3.35 19.86
C GLY A 138 11.96 -4.01 21.22
N PHE A 139 11.98 -5.34 21.26
CA PHE A 139 11.88 -6.09 22.50
C PHE A 139 13.09 -5.86 23.43
N ARG A 140 14.31 -5.89 22.89
CA ARG A 140 15.54 -5.54 23.64
C ARG A 140 15.42 -4.16 24.29
N SER A 141 14.99 -3.16 23.54
CA SER A 141 14.83 -1.79 24.04
C SER A 141 13.77 -1.71 25.14
N ALA A 142 12.64 -2.41 24.97
CA ALA A 142 11.57 -2.46 25.97
C ALA A 142 12.04 -3.13 27.27
N ILE A 143 12.73 -4.27 27.18
CA ILE A 143 13.26 -4.97 28.36
C ILE A 143 14.31 -4.14 29.09
N VAL A 144 15.19 -3.45 28.38
CA VAL A 144 16.18 -2.55 28.99
C VAL A 144 15.48 -1.38 29.70
N ALA A 145 14.44 -0.80 29.10
CA ALA A 145 13.66 0.25 29.77
C ALA A 145 12.96 -0.28 31.04
N ILE A 146 12.35 -1.47 30.97
CA ILE A 146 11.67 -2.10 32.11
C ILE A 146 12.67 -2.42 33.24
N SER A 147 13.85 -2.94 32.93
CA SER A 147 14.85 -3.28 33.94
C SER A 147 15.40 -2.03 34.65
N LEU A 148 15.56 -0.93 33.93
CA LEU A 148 15.99 0.36 34.50
C LEU A 148 14.90 1.02 35.38
N ILE A 149 13.61 0.83 35.05
CA ILE A 149 12.49 1.42 35.82
C ILE A 149 12.14 0.56 37.03
N GLY A 150 12.00 -0.75 36.84
CA GLY A 150 11.50 -1.68 37.86
C GLY A 150 12.60 -2.31 38.73
N GLY A 151 13.88 -2.14 38.38
CA GLY A 151 15.01 -2.76 39.08
C GLY A 151 15.12 -4.29 38.91
N ILE A 152 14.28 -4.90 38.05
CA ILE A 152 14.29 -6.33 37.78
C ILE A 152 15.17 -6.61 36.56
N ASP A 153 16.22 -7.43 36.71
CA ASP A 153 17.04 -7.83 35.56
C ASP A 153 16.34 -8.90 34.72
N LEU A 154 15.75 -8.47 33.60
CA LEU A 154 15.08 -9.33 32.63
C LEU A 154 15.92 -9.56 31.36
N LYS A 155 17.22 -9.20 31.37
CA LYS A 155 18.07 -9.27 30.17
C LYS A 155 18.19 -10.68 29.59
N TYR A 156 18.10 -11.71 30.42
CA TYR A 156 18.12 -13.12 29.98
C TYR A 156 16.94 -13.49 29.06
N LEU A 157 15.83 -12.73 29.08
CA LEU A 157 14.69 -12.94 28.20
C LEU A 157 14.87 -12.36 26.79
N ILE A 158 15.85 -11.45 26.59
CA ILE A 158 16.02 -10.71 25.34
C ILE A 158 16.19 -11.66 24.14
N ALA A 159 17.08 -12.64 24.25
CA ALA A 159 17.36 -13.59 23.17
C ALA A 159 16.19 -14.55 22.88
N PRO A 160 15.67 -15.35 23.85
CA PRO A 160 14.62 -16.33 23.55
C PRO A 160 13.30 -15.68 23.12
N VAL A 161 12.86 -14.63 23.81
CA VAL A 161 11.60 -13.95 23.47
C VAL A 161 11.76 -13.09 22.22
N GLY A 162 12.92 -12.43 22.05
CA GLY A 162 13.24 -11.67 20.84
C GLY A 162 13.22 -12.54 19.58
N LEU A 163 13.71 -13.79 19.66
CA LEU A 163 13.62 -14.75 18.56
C LEU A 163 12.18 -15.16 18.25
N LEU A 164 11.40 -15.54 19.27
CA LEU A 164 10.00 -15.93 19.10
C LEU A 164 9.16 -14.80 18.48
N LEU A 165 9.31 -13.58 19.01
CA LEU A 165 8.67 -12.38 18.45
C LEU A 165 9.17 -12.07 17.04
N GLY A 166 10.46 -12.31 16.76
CA GLY A 166 11.05 -12.17 15.43
C GLY A 166 10.42 -13.12 14.40
N ILE A 167 10.28 -14.40 14.74
CA ILE A 167 9.65 -15.41 13.88
C ILE A 167 8.18 -15.03 13.65
N PHE A 168 7.46 -14.67 14.71
CA PHE A 168 6.08 -14.22 14.60
C PHE A 168 5.95 -12.98 13.70
N ALA A 169 6.82 -11.97 13.87
CA ALA A 169 6.84 -10.77 13.03
C ALA A 169 7.14 -11.09 11.57
N ALA A 170 8.04 -12.04 11.30
CA ALA A 170 8.37 -12.48 9.96
C ALA A 170 7.18 -13.15 9.26
N VAL A 171 6.53 -14.10 9.94
CA VAL A 171 5.32 -14.78 9.42
C VAL A 171 4.20 -13.77 9.17
N ASN A 172 3.96 -12.87 10.12
CA ASN A 172 2.96 -11.83 10.01
C ASN A 172 3.21 -10.91 8.80
N ARG A 173 4.47 -10.51 8.55
CA ARG A 173 4.83 -9.67 7.39
C ARG A 173 4.63 -10.38 6.06
N THR A 174 4.99 -11.65 5.97
CA THR A 174 4.76 -12.45 4.75
C THR A 174 3.28 -12.50 4.41
N TRP A 175 2.44 -12.76 5.41
CA TRP A 175 1.01 -12.81 5.24
C TRP A 175 0.41 -11.44 4.85
N LEU A 176 0.81 -10.36 5.53
CA LEU A 176 0.38 -8.99 5.20
C LEU A 176 0.75 -8.58 3.77
N LEU A 177 1.97 -8.92 3.32
CA LEU A 177 2.41 -8.62 1.95
C LEU A 177 1.56 -9.33 0.91
N LYS A 178 1.28 -10.62 1.13
CA LYS A 178 0.40 -11.40 0.25
C LYS A 178 -0.98 -10.76 0.18
N MET A 179 -1.59 -10.51 1.33
CA MET A 179 -2.92 -9.91 1.45
C MET A 179 -3.02 -8.54 0.76
N VAL A 180 -2.01 -7.68 0.93
CA VAL A 180 -1.97 -6.36 0.29
C VAL A 180 -1.83 -6.49 -1.23
N ASN A 181 -1.01 -7.44 -1.71
CA ASN A 181 -0.86 -7.68 -3.14
C ASN A 181 -2.13 -8.26 -3.76
N ASP A 182 -2.81 -9.21 -3.09
CA ASP A 182 -4.08 -9.76 -3.54
C ASP A 182 -5.13 -8.66 -3.74
N ARG A 183 -5.23 -7.70 -2.80
CA ARG A 183 -6.13 -6.54 -2.95
C ARG A 183 -5.74 -5.60 -4.08
N LYS A 184 -4.44 -5.38 -4.30
CA LYS A 184 -4.00 -4.56 -5.44
C LYS A 184 -4.42 -5.20 -6.76
N VAL A 185 -4.30 -6.52 -6.87
CA VAL A 185 -4.76 -7.28 -8.04
C VAL A 185 -6.27 -7.13 -8.21
N MET A 186 -7.06 -7.22 -7.13
CA MET A 186 -8.50 -6.96 -7.16
C MET A 186 -8.82 -5.53 -7.62
N MET A 187 -8.15 -4.51 -7.05
CA MET A 187 -8.35 -3.11 -7.45
C MET A 187 -7.97 -2.85 -8.92
N THR A 188 -6.91 -3.47 -9.43
CA THR A 188 -6.54 -3.35 -10.84
C THR A 188 -7.56 -4.04 -11.74
N ALA A 189 -8.04 -5.23 -11.35
CA ALA A 189 -9.06 -5.95 -12.09
C ALA A 189 -10.39 -5.17 -12.10
N ASN A 190 -10.77 -4.51 -11.00
CA ASN A 190 -11.93 -3.62 -10.93
C ASN A 190 -11.75 -2.39 -11.84
N ALA A 191 -10.53 -1.81 -11.89
CA ALA A 191 -10.25 -0.68 -12.77
C ALA A 191 -10.35 -1.07 -14.26
N GLU A 192 -9.85 -2.25 -14.63
CA GLU A 192 -10.00 -2.81 -15.97
C GLU A 192 -11.47 -3.09 -16.30
N LEU A 193 -12.21 -3.70 -15.37
CA LEU A 193 -13.64 -3.98 -15.51
C LEU A 193 -14.46 -2.70 -15.67
N LEU A 194 -14.14 -1.66 -14.90
CA LEU A 194 -14.80 -0.36 -15.02
C LEU A 194 -14.59 0.25 -16.42
N LEU A 195 -13.39 0.13 -16.99
CA LEU A 195 -13.11 0.58 -18.35
C LEU A 195 -13.83 -0.27 -19.40
N GLU A 196 -13.98 -1.58 -19.17
CA GLU A 196 -14.76 -2.48 -20.01
C GLU A 196 -16.24 -2.06 -20.03
N ILE A 197 -16.85 -1.88 -18.85
CA ILE A 197 -18.26 -1.46 -18.69
C ILE A 197 -18.49 -0.09 -19.36
N LYS A 198 -17.57 0.86 -19.18
CA LYS A 198 -17.68 2.20 -19.80
C LYS A 198 -17.69 2.16 -21.32
N LYS A 199 -17.03 1.18 -21.94
CA LYS A 199 -16.97 1.04 -23.40
C LYS A 199 -18.22 0.40 -24.01
N LEU A 200 -19.10 -0.16 -23.19
CA LEU A 200 -20.34 -0.78 -23.66
C LEU A 200 -21.31 0.29 -24.19
N ARG A 201 -21.91 0.02 -25.35
CA ARG A 201 -22.96 0.87 -25.95
C ARG A 201 -24.34 0.57 -25.38
N THR A 202 -24.65 -0.71 -25.20
CA THR A 202 -25.89 -1.23 -24.62
C THR A 202 -25.56 -2.42 -23.74
N LEU A 203 -26.42 -2.71 -22.77
CA LEU A 203 -26.21 -3.84 -21.86
C LEU A 203 -27.49 -4.69 -21.76
N THR A 204 -27.36 -5.99 -22.00
CA THR A 204 -28.44 -6.96 -21.75
C THR A 204 -28.46 -7.41 -20.29
N ARG A 205 -29.61 -7.95 -19.85
CA ARG A 205 -29.76 -8.43 -18.47
C ARG A 205 -28.82 -9.59 -18.11
N GLU A 206 -28.59 -10.51 -19.05
CA GLU A 206 -27.67 -11.65 -18.86
C GLU A 206 -26.22 -11.18 -18.74
N GLU A 207 -25.81 -10.20 -19.55
CA GLU A 207 -24.50 -9.57 -19.44
C GLU A 207 -24.34 -8.84 -18.11
N SER A 208 -25.37 -8.12 -17.65
CA SER A 208 -25.35 -7.45 -16.35
C SER A 208 -25.14 -8.44 -15.19
N GLU A 209 -25.86 -9.56 -15.18
CA GLU A 209 -25.69 -10.61 -14.17
C GLU A 209 -24.28 -11.22 -14.18
N SER A 210 -23.70 -11.39 -15.38
CA SER A 210 -22.30 -11.83 -15.54
C SER A 210 -21.30 -10.82 -14.98
N TYR A 211 -21.47 -9.52 -15.27
CA TYR A 211 -20.62 -8.46 -14.71
C TYR A 211 -20.74 -8.36 -13.18
N LEU A 212 -21.95 -8.49 -12.63
CA LEU A 212 -22.17 -8.55 -11.18
C LEU A 212 -21.47 -9.75 -10.54
N GLY A 213 -21.48 -10.90 -11.22
CA GLY A 213 -20.71 -12.09 -10.81
C GLY A 213 -19.22 -11.79 -10.70
N LYS A 214 -18.62 -11.18 -11.74
CA LYS A 214 -17.20 -10.77 -11.75
C LYS A 214 -16.86 -9.79 -10.62
N ILE A 215 -17.70 -8.77 -10.38
CA ILE A 215 -17.52 -7.81 -9.28
C ILE A 215 -17.52 -8.51 -7.92
N LYS A 216 -18.38 -9.52 -7.75
CA LYS A 216 -18.47 -10.30 -6.51
C LYS A 216 -17.28 -11.23 -6.31
N GLU A 217 -16.77 -11.84 -7.37
CA GLU A 217 -15.54 -12.66 -7.33
C GLU A 217 -14.31 -11.84 -6.93
N GLN A 218 -14.28 -10.55 -7.29
CA GLN A 218 -13.22 -9.61 -6.92
C GLN A 218 -13.34 -9.13 -5.46
N SER A 219 -14.34 -9.58 -4.70
CA SER A 219 -14.57 -9.15 -3.32
C SER A 219 -13.80 -10.01 -2.31
N GLN A 220 -13.35 -9.37 -1.23
CA GLN A 220 -12.62 -10.07 -0.18
C GLN A 220 -13.56 -10.68 0.86
N SER A 221 -13.28 -11.93 1.26
CA SER A 221 -14.00 -12.61 2.35
C SER A 221 -13.89 -11.86 3.68
N PHE A 222 -14.98 -11.88 4.46
CA PHE A 222 -15.06 -11.26 5.77
C PHE A 222 -13.98 -11.78 6.74
N ASP A 223 -13.74 -13.10 6.76
CA ASP A 223 -12.72 -13.72 7.63
C ASP A 223 -11.31 -13.16 7.35
N THR A 224 -10.95 -13.03 6.07
CA THR A 224 -9.66 -12.44 5.67
C THR A 224 -9.53 -11.00 6.14
N ARG A 225 -10.62 -10.23 6.12
CA ARG A 225 -10.64 -8.84 6.60
C ARG A 225 -10.46 -8.74 8.11
N CYS A 226 -11.11 -9.62 8.89
CA CYS A 226 -10.94 -9.66 10.34
C CYS A 226 -9.50 -10.03 10.72
N LYS A 227 -8.92 -11.05 10.07
CA LYS A 227 -7.52 -11.43 10.26
C LYS A 227 -6.56 -10.29 9.90
N ALA A 228 -6.92 -9.47 8.91
CA ALA A 228 -6.10 -8.34 8.48
C ALA A 228 -5.90 -7.33 9.62
N PHE A 229 -6.97 -6.98 10.33
CA PHE A 229 -6.88 -6.04 11.45
C PHE A 229 -5.98 -6.57 12.58
N VAL A 230 -6.10 -7.85 12.92
CA VAL A 230 -5.27 -8.49 13.95
C VAL A 230 -3.78 -8.47 13.54
N ALA A 231 -3.49 -8.87 12.31
CA ALA A 231 -2.13 -8.89 11.78
C ALA A 231 -1.50 -7.49 11.71
N VAL A 232 -2.26 -6.49 11.27
CA VAL A 232 -1.80 -5.10 11.18
C VAL A 232 -1.61 -4.49 12.58
N ALA A 233 -2.49 -4.79 13.54
CA ALA A 233 -2.31 -4.37 14.93
C ALA A 233 -1.05 -4.97 15.55
N ALA A 234 -0.83 -6.28 15.36
CA ALA A 234 0.37 -6.97 15.82
C ALA A 234 1.64 -6.38 15.18
N GLY A 235 1.61 -6.09 13.88
CA GLY A 235 2.72 -5.42 13.17
C GLY A 235 2.98 -4.01 13.71
N GLY A 236 1.93 -3.23 13.94
CA GLY A 236 2.01 -1.88 14.52
C GLY A 236 2.60 -1.86 15.92
N PHE A 237 2.26 -2.86 16.76
CA PHE A 237 2.82 -2.98 18.10
C PHE A 237 4.33 -3.25 18.06
N ILE A 238 4.76 -4.23 17.27
CA ILE A 238 6.17 -4.62 17.14
C ILE A 238 7.01 -3.47 16.57
N ASP A 239 6.53 -2.82 15.50
CA ASP A 239 7.23 -1.67 14.91
C ASP A 239 7.20 -0.45 15.82
N GLY A 240 6.11 -0.24 16.56
CA GLY A 240 5.98 0.84 17.53
C GLY A 240 6.97 0.72 18.68
N LEU A 241 7.23 -0.49 19.19
CA LEU A 241 8.28 -0.74 20.18
C LEU A 241 9.66 -0.39 19.61
N TYR A 242 9.96 -0.83 18.39
CA TYR A 242 11.23 -0.54 17.73
C TYR A 242 11.45 0.97 17.51
N LEU A 243 10.46 1.66 16.98
CA LEU A 243 10.59 3.06 16.57
C LEU A 243 10.57 4.05 17.74
N TYR A 244 9.73 3.82 18.74
CA TYR A 244 9.47 4.82 19.77
C TYR A 244 10.13 4.52 21.11
N VAL A 245 10.20 3.25 21.51
CA VAL A 245 10.88 2.87 22.77
C VAL A 245 12.40 2.87 22.58
N GLY A 246 12.89 2.54 21.38
CA GLY A 246 14.32 2.54 21.07
C GLY A 246 15.02 3.89 21.27
N VAL A 247 14.29 5.01 21.15
CA VAL A 247 14.83 6.37 21.35
C VAL A 247 15.31 6.58 22.80
N LEU A 248 14.68 5.93 23.78
CA LEU A 248 15.05 6.05 25.19
C LEU A 248 16.48 5.58 25.48
N GLY A 249 17.05 4.72 24.63
CA GLY A 249 18.42 4.24 24.75
C GLY A 249 19.49 5.25 24.33
N LEU A 250 19.12 6.42 23.78
CA LEU A 250 20.09 7.41 23.31
C LEU A 250 20.75 8.21 24.44
N ALA A 251 20.07 8.41 25.57
CA ALA A 251 20.58 9.21 26.67
C ALA A 251 20.39 8.49 28.02
N MET A 252 21.29 8.75 28.95
CA MET A 252 21.08 8.35 30.35
C MET A 252 20.08 9.32 30.99
N LEU A 253 18.96 8.78 31.45
CA LEU A 253 17.88 9.53 32.09
C LEU A 253 17.81 9.16 33.56
N SER A 254 17.48 10.13 34.42
CA SER A 254 17.12 9.82 35.81
C SER A 254 15.86 8.93 35.83
N PRO A 255 15.69 8.04 36.81
CA PRO A 255 14.51 7.16 36.89
C PRO A 255 13.15 7.86 36.71
N PRO A 256 12.85 9.02 37.35
CA PRO A 256 11.56 9.68 37.15
C PRO A 256 11.38 10.23 35.72
N LEU A 257 12.46 10.70 35.11
CA LEU A 257 12.44 11.21 33.74
C LEU A 257 12.30 10.06 32.73
N LEU A 258 12.99 8.95 32.96
CA LEU A 258 12.87 7.73 32.17
C LEU A 258 11.43 7.19 32.20
N ALA A 259 10.81 7.13 33.38
CA ALA A 259 9.41 6.70 33.53
C ALA A 259 8.46 7.63 32.75
N SER A 260 8.65 8.95 32.87
CA SER A 260 7.84 9.94 32.14
C SER A 260 7.97 9.79 30.62
N MET A 261 9.21 9.64 30.11
CA MET A 261 9.44 9.44 28.68
C MET A 261 8.92 8.08 28.19
N ALA A 262 9.03 7.03 29.00
CA ALA A 262 8.48 5.71 28.68
C ALA A 262 6.95 5.73 28.53
N ILE A 263 6.23 6.48 29.38
CA ILE A 263 4.78 6.68 29.24
C ILE A 263 4.45 7.36 27.90
N ILE A 264 5.19 8.41 27.52
CA ILE A 264 4.99 9.09 26.23
C ILE A 264 5.28 8.14 25.07
N CYS A 265 6.35 7.34 25.13
CA CYS A 265 6.66 6.35 24.11
C CYS A 265 5.57 5.27 24.01
N ALA A 266 4.96 4.86 25.12
CA ALA A 266 3.82 3.94 25.10
C ALA A 266 2.61 4.56 24.40
N ILE A 267 2.33 5.85 24.60
CA ILE A 267 1.30 6.59 23.86
C ILE A 267 1.60 6.56 22.36
N TYR A 268 2.85 6.77 21.93
CA TYR A 268 3.23 6.64 20.52
C TYR A 268 3.06 5.23 19.96
N THR A 269 3.40 4.20 20.74
CA THR A 269 3.19 2.81 20.33
C THR A 269 1.70 2.52 20.13
N ILE A 270 0.83 2.99 21.04
CA ILE A 270 -0.63 2.84 20.91
C ILE A 270 -1.14 3.61 19.69
N ALA A 271 -0.71 4.87 19.53
CA ALA A 271 -1.08 5.68 18.36
C ALA A 271 -0.63 5.00 17.05
N CYS A 272 0.52 4.34 17.04
CA CYS A 272 1.00 3.56 15.90
C CYS A 272 0.09 2.38 15.58
N VAL A 273 -0.33 1.61 16.58
CA VAL A 273 -1.29 0.51 16.41
C VAL A 273 -2.62 1.03 15.84
N VAL A 274 -3.15 2.09 16.43
CA VAL A 274 -4.43 2.69 16.01
C VAL A 274 -4.35 3.23 14.57
N THR A 275 -3.27 3.93 14.22
CA THR A 275 -3.09 4.46 12.86
C THR A 275 -2.86 3.35 11.84
N ARG A 276 -2.20 2.25 12.21
CA ARG A 276 -2.09 1.05 11.37
C ARG A 276 -3.44 0.38 11.11
N LEU A 277 -4.28 0.25 12.14
CA LEU A 277 -5.66 -0.23 11.98
C LEU A 277 -6.46 0.69 11.05
N TYR A 278 -6.29 2.00 11.19
CA TYR A 278 -6.92 2.98 10.30
C TYR A 278 -6.42 2.88 8.85
N GLU A 279 -5.11 2.69 8.62
CA GLU A 279 -4.56 2.47 7.27
C GLU A 279 -5.15 1.22 6.61
N GLU A 280 -5.33 0.15 7.38
CA GLU A 280 -5.95 -1.08 6.91
C GLU A 280 -7.44 -0.88 6.60
N TYR A 281 -8.15 -0.14 7.45
CA TYR A 281 -9.54 0.26 7.19
C TYR A 281 -9.65 1.10 5.91
N ASP A 282 -8.83 2.13 5.75
CA ASP A 282 -8.80 2.99 4.55
C ASP A 282 -8.48 2.18 3.29
N PHE A 283 -7.53 1.24 3.37
CA PHE A 283 -7.17 0.41 2.24
C PHE A 283 -8.28 -0.58 1.84
N GLN A 284 -9.01 -1.15 2.82
CA GLN A 284 -10.23 -1.92 2.53
C GLN A 284 -11.34 -1.04 1.95
N LEU A 285 -11.52 0.18 2.48
CA LEU A 285 -12.51 1.13 1.99
C LEU A 285 -12.26 1.52 0.53
N ARG A 286 -11.00 1.74 0.13
CA ARG A 286 -10.64 1.98 -1.28
C ARG A 286 -11.06 0.83 -2.19
N LEU A 287 -10.97 -0.42 -1.73
CA LEU A 287 -11.43 -1.57 -2.52
C LEU A 287 -12.95 -1.49 -2.68
N PHE A 288 -13.70 -1.26 -1.59
CA PHE A 288 -15.15 -1.09 -1.66
C PHE A 288 -15.56 0.05 -2.58
N VAL A 289 -14.86 1.19 -2.54
CA VAL A 289 -15.07 2.30 -3.46
C VAL A 289 -14.91 1.82 -4.90
N THR A 290 -13.85 1.08 -5.26
CA THR A 290 -13.70 0.56 -6.63
C THR A 290 -14.82 -0.38 -7.05
N HIS A 291 -15.35 -1.19 -6.13
CA HIS A 291 -16.51 -2.07 -6.40
C HIS A 291 -17.77 -1.24 -6.65
N THR A 292 -18.07 -0.30 -5.76
CA THR A 292 -19.24 0.57 -5.87
C THR A 292 -19.17 1.43 -7.14
N LYS A 293 -17.98 1.85 -7.58
CA LYS A 293 -17.79 2.50 -8.88
C LYS A 293 -18.16 1.60 -10.06
N CYS A 294 -17.77 0.32 -10.04
CA CYS A 294 -18.14 -0.64 -11.08
C CYS A 294 -19.65 -0.89 -11.10
N GLU A 295 -20.26 -1.11 -9.93
CA GLU A 295 -21.71 -1.28 -9.81
C GLU A 295 -22.47 -0.04 -10.30
N LEU A 296 -22.01 1.16 -9.94
CA LEU A 296 -22.63 2.40 -10.37
C LEU A 296 -22.54 2.58 -11.88
N ALA A 297 -21.37 2.32 -12.48
CA ALA A 297 -21.20 2.35 -13.93
C ALA A 297 -22.07 1.32 -14.66
N LEU A 298 -22.25 0.14 -14.08
CA LEU A 298 -23.13 -0.90 -14.62
C LEU A 298 -24.60 -0.43 -14.59
N ILE A 299 -25.06 0.10 -13.46
CA ILE A 299 -26.43 0.65 -13.32
C ILE A 299 -26.64 1.83 -14.29
N THR A 300 -25.64 2.69 -14.48
CA THR A 300 -25.69 3.75 -15.49
C THR A 300 -25.94 3.17 -16.88
N LYS A 301 -25.26 2.09 -17.26
CA LYS A 301 -25.43 1.46 -18.56
C LYS A 301 -26.78 0.74 -18.72
N GLU A 302 -27.27 0.10 -17.66
CA GLU A 302 -28.64 -0.43 -17.62
C GLU A 302 -29.65 0.70 -17.84
N LEU A 303 -29.48 1.80 -17.11
CA LEU A 303 -30.36 2.96 -17.15
C LEU A 303 -30.37 3.64 -18.53
N GLU A 304 -29.19 3.87 -19.13
CA GLU A 304 -29.06 4.39 -20.51
C GLU A 304 -29.76 3.48 -21.53
N THR A 305 -29.60 2.16 -21.39
CA THR A 305 -30.19 1.18 -22.33
C THR A 305 -31.71 1.13 -22.20
N SER A 306 -32.24 1.00 -20.98
CA SER A 306 -33.69 0.96 -20.73
C SER A 306 -34.36 2.28 -21.10
N TYR A 307 -33.70 3.43 -20.86
CA TYR A 307 -34.23 4.73 -21.26
C TYR A 307 -34.27 4.91 -22.77
N ALA A 308 -33.22 4.51 -23.50
CA ALA A 308 -33.20 4.54 -24.96
C ALA A 308 -34.29 3.64 -25.56
N GLN A 309 -34.50 2.44 -25.00
CA GLN A 309 -35.60 1.55 -25.41
C GLN A 309 -36.98 2.16 -25.15
N LEU A 310 -37.15 2.83 -24.01
CA LEU A 310 -38.39 3.52 -23.65
C LEU A 310 -38.71 4.65 -24.63
N LEU A 311 -37.73 5.50 -24.96
CA LEU A 311 -37.89 6.56 -25.97
C LEU A 311 -38.22 5.97 -27.35
N ALA A 312 -37.45 4.97 -27.79
CA ALA A 312 -37.66 4.33 -29.10
C ALA A 312 -39.06 3.73 -29.26
N LEU A 313 -39.60 3.08 -28.22
CA LEU A 313 -40.97 2.54 -28.23
C LEU A 313 -42.04 3.63 -28.15
N ARG A 314 -41.73 4.78 -27.56
CA ARG A 314 -42.65 5.90 -27.45
C ARG A 314 -42.79 6.65 -28.77
N ASP A 315 -41.72 6.71 -29.57
CA ASP A 315 -41.66 7.42 -30.84
C ASP A 315 -42.31 6.66 -32.02
N ILE A 316 -42.72 5.40 -31.81
CA ILE A 316 -43.43 4.60 -32.81
C ILE A 316 -44.85 5.17 -33.08
N PRO A 317 -45.21 5.51 -34.32
CA PRO A 317 -46.57 5.88 -34.70
C PRO A 317 -47.47 4.63 -34.77
N ASN A 318 -48.69 4.71 -34.22
CA ASN A 318 -49.68 3.62 -34.07
C ASN A 318 -49.30 2.51 -33.06
N LYS A 319 -49.43 2.82 -31.77
CA LYS A 319 -49.13 1.92 -30.65
C LYS A 319 -50.20 0.83 -30.49
N THR A 320 -49.76 -0.42 -30.42
CA THR A 320 -50.59 -1.56 -30.04
C THR A 320 -50.75 -1.65 -28.51
N LEU A 321 -51.75 -2.40 -28.03
CA LEU A 321 -51.93 -2.66 -26.60
C LEU A 321 -50.66 -3.27 -25.96
N LYS A 322 -49.91 -4.08 -26.72
CA LYS A 322 -48.64 -4.66 -26.28
C LYS A 322 -47.57 -3.58 -26.04
N ASP A 323 -47.53 -2.56 -26.89
CA ASP A 323 -46.59 -1.45 -26.76
C ASP A 323 -46.89 -0.60 -25.52
N TYR A 324 -48.17 -0.36 -25.22
CA TYR A 324 -48.56 0.33 -23.98
C TYR A 324 -48.15 -0.44 -22.72
N ILE A 325 -48.28 -1.77 -22.73
CA ILE A 325 -47.84 -2.62 -21.61
C ILE A 325 -46.31 -2.58 -21.49
N ALA A 326 -45.58 -2.68 -22.62
CA ALA A 326 -44.12 -2.62 -22.64
C ALA A 326 -43.58 -1.27 -22.14
N ILE A 327 -44.20 -0.15 -22.54
CA ILE A 327 -43.88 1.20 -22.06
C ILE A 327 -44.04 1.26 -20.54
N ARG A 328 -45.17 0.79 -19.99
CA ARG A 328 -45.38 0.77 -18.53
C ARG A 328 -44.37 -0.10 -17.79
N CYS A 329 -43.99 -1.24 -18.35
CA CYS A 329 -42.94 -2.08 -17.78
C CYS A 329 -41.58 -1.38 -17.75
N LEU A 330 -41.21 -0.70 -18.84
CA LEU A 330 -39.96 0.05 -18.95
C LEU A 330 -39.93 1.30 -18.07
N GLU A 331 -41.04 2.04 -17.93
CA GLU A 331 -41.16 3.16 -16.99
C GLU A 331 -40.86 2.71 -15.55
N LEU A 332 -41.42 1.55 -15.16
CA LEU A 332 -41.22 0.97 -13.83
C LEU A 332 -39.78 0.45 -13.65
N GLU A 333 -39.16 -0.08 -14.71
CA GLU A 333 -37.75 -0.49 -14.70
C GLU A 333 -36.81 0.72 -14.58
N VAL A 334 -37.01 1.77 -15.36
CA VAL A 334 -36.28 3.04 -15.27
C VAL A 334 -36.43 3.64 -13.87
N TYR A 335 -37.63 3.68 -13.31
CA TYR A 335 -37.86 4.13 -11.93
C TYR A 335 -37.04 3.33 -10.90
N LYS A 336 -37.01 2.00 -11.02
CA LYS A 336 -36.19 1.13 -10.15
C LYS A 336 -34.70 1.37 -10.33
N LEU A 337 -34.24 1.57 -11.56
CA LEU A 337 -32.84 1.83 -11.87
C LEU A 337 -32.38 3.18 -11.35
N ILE A 338 -33.19 4.24 -11.44
CA ILE A 338 -32.86 5.56 -10.87
C ILE A 338 -32.75 5.47 -9.34
N ASN A 339 -33.66 4.74 -8.65
CA ASN A 339 -33.53 4.53 -7.20
C ASN A 339 -32.25 3.76 -6.84
N ARG A 340 -31.92 2.69 -7.57
CA ARG A 340 -30.66 1.95 -7.36
C ARG A 340 -29.44 2.83 -7.62
N PHE A 341 -29.49 3.69 -8.63
CA PHE A 341 -28.44 4.66 -8.94
C PHE A 341 -28.24 5.65 -7.78
N GLU A 342 -29.33 6.23 -7.27
CA GLU A 342 -29.32 7.15 -6.14
C GLU A 342 -28.76 6.50 -4.86
N ASP A 343 -29.23 5.29 -4.52
CA ASP A 343 -28.75 4.53 -3.36
C ASP A 343 -27.23 4.28 -3.45
N LYS A 344 -26.76 3.84 -4.62
CA LYS A 344 -25.33 3.55 -4.84
C LYS A 344 -24.48 4.81 -4.89
N ARG A 345 -25.00 5.91 -5.45
CA ARG A 345 -24.35 7.23 -5.40
C ARG A 345 -24.22 7.72 -3.97
N ASN A 346 -25.28 7.63 -3.16
CA ASN A 346 -25.27 8.02 -1.76
C ASN A 346 -24.30 7.16 -0.93
N LEU A 347 -24.26 5.85 -1.19
CA LEU A 347 -23.26 4.95 -0.61
C LEU A 347 -21.84 5.38 -0.98
N LEU A 348 -21.57 5.67 -2.25
CA LEU A 348 -20.25 6.11 -2.72
C LEU A 348 -19.85 7.48 -2.12
N LYS A 349 -20.81 8.40 -2.00
CA LYS A 349 -20.63 9.70 -1.32
C LYS A 349 -20.23 9.47 0.13
N HIS A 350 -20.98 8.66 0.88
CA HIS A 350 -20.66 8.32 2.27
C HIS A 350 -19.29 7.63 2.43
N GLN A 351 -18.92 6.74 1.50
CA GLN A 351 -17.61 6.08 1.51
C GLN A 351 -16.45 7.05 1.21
N SER A 352 -16.70 8.09 0.42
CA SER A 352 -15.67 9.05 -0.04
C SER A 352 -15.55 10.28 0.86
N THR A 353 -16.56 10.57 1.67
CA THR A 353 -16.56 11.68 2.62
C THR A 353 -15.83 11.31 3.92
N PRO A 354 -14.82 12.09 4.33
CA PRO A 354 -14.12 11.83 5.58
C PRO A 354 -15.03 12.18 6.77
N THR A 355 -15.12 11.27 7.73
CA THR A 355 -15.75 11.53 9.04
C THR A 355 -14.77 12.29 9.95
N TYR A 356 -15.26 12.95 11.00
CA TYR A 356 -14.40 13.62 11.98
C TYR A 356 -13.41 12.66 12.65
N LEU A 357 -13.84 11.43 12.95
CA LEU A 357 -12.95 10.40 13.49
C LEU A 357 -11.85 10.03 12.49
N SER A 358 -12.23 9.79 11.23
CA SER A 358 -11.29 9.52 10.14
C SER A 358 -10.27 10.65 9.96
N ALA A 359 -10.73 11.91 10.02
CA ALA A 359 -9.87 13.09 9.97
C ALA A 359 -8.92 13.17 11.17
N ALA A 360 -9.39 12.94 12.39
CA ALA A 360 -8.53 12.93 13.58
C ALA A 360 -7.44 11.85 13.47
N LEU A 361 -7.81 10.63 13.04
CA LEU A 361 -6.88 9.51 12.84
C LEU A 361 -5.86 9.80 11.74
N LEU A 362 -6.29 10.44 10.64
CA LEU A 362 -5.40 10.91 9.58
C LEU A 362 -4.39 11.95 10.09
N GLY A 363 -4.85 12.89 10.94
CA GLY A 363 -3.99 13.87 11.58
C GLY A 363 -2.98 13.25 12.54
N ILE A 364 -3.41 12.31 13.40
CA ILE A 364 -2.49 11.56 14.28
C ILE A 364 -1.45 10.80 13.46
N LYS A 365 -1.88 10.16 12.37
CA LYS A 365 -0.97 9.48 11.43
C LYS A 365 0.07 10.45 10.87
N ASN A 366 -0.34 11.60 10.33
CA ASN A 366 0.58 12.61 9.81
C ASN A 366 1.55 13.13 10.89
N GLY A 367 1.07 13.31 12.13
CA GLY A 367 1.91 13.66 13.27
C GLY A 367 2.94 12.59 13.64
N LEU A 368 2.58 11.30 13.58
CA LEU A 368 3.53 10.20 13.77
C LEU A 368 4.58 10.13 12.66
N TYR A 369 4.21 10.45 11.42
CA TYR A 369 5.16 10.58 10.32
C TYR A 369 6.13 11.74 10.54
N ALA A 370 5.65 12.90 10.98
CA ALA A 370 6.47 14.03 11.37
C ALA A 370 7.44 13.67 12.52
N TYR A 371 6.92 13.01 13.56
CA TYR A 371 7.76 12.53 14.66
C TYR A 371 8.79 11.48 14.21
N SER A 372 8.44 10.61 13.26
CA SER A 372 9.39 9.63 12.71
C SER A 372 10.55 10.30 11.94
N ALA A 373 10.26 11.40 11.23
CA ALA A 373 11.29 12.23 10.61
C ALA A 373 12.17 12.90 11.68
N LEU A 374 11.56 13.47 12.73
CA LEU A 374 12.28 14.05 13.87
C LEU A 374 13.17 13.02 14.60
N ALA A 375 12.66 11.81 14.84
CA ALA A 375 13.42 10.73 15.45
C ALA A 375 14.62 10.33 14.56
N SER A 376 14.48 10.36 13.24
CA SER A 376 15.59 10.10 12.31
C SER A 376 16.67 11.18 12.39
N ILE A 377 16.29 12.45 12.60
CA ILE A 377 17.23 13.53 12.90
C ILE A 377 17.91 13.28 14.24
N LEU A 378 17.16 12.86 15.26
CA LEU A 378 17.70 12.57 16.59
C LEU A 378 18.75 11.45 16.55
N PHE A 379 18.50 10.39 15.77
CA PHE A 379 19.49 9.33 15.56
C PHE A 379 20.72 9.83 14.79
N LEU A 380 20.56 10.74 13.83
CA LEU A 380 21.71 11.37 13.15
C LEU A 380 22.54 12.20 14.14
N VAL A 381 21.90 13.04 14.94
CA VAL A 381 22.59 13.83 15.98
C VAL A 381 23.29 12.89 16.96
N GLY A 382 22.64 11.79 17.36
CA GLY A 382 23.25 10.77 18.22
C GLY A 382 24.49 10.14 17.59
N SER A 383 24.42 9.78 16.32
CA SER A 383 25.58 9.32 15.54
C SER A 383 26.73 10.33 15.55
N ILE A 384 26.47 11.61 15.30
CA ILE A 384 27.49 12.68 15.29
C ILE A 384 28.10 12.87 16.69
N LEU A 385 27.28 12.85 17.74
CA LEU A 385 27.74 12.99 19.11
C LEU A 385 28.62 11.81 19.54
N VAL A 386 28.24 10.59 19.19
CA VAL A 386 29.08 9.39 19.42
C VAL A 386 30.42 9.52 18.70
N LEU A 387 30.43 9.95 17.43
CA LEU A 387 31.67 10.16 16.67
C LEU A 387 32.56 11.27 17.24
N THR A 388 31.98 12.23 17.96
CA THR A 388 32.74 13.31 18.62
C THR A 388 33.06 13.00 20.09
N GLY A 389 32.70 11.81 20.58
CA GLY A 389 32.90 11.41 21.98
C GLY A 389 32.05 12.20 22.99
N ILE A 390 31.00 12.88 22.52
CA ILE A 390 30.13 13.71 23.35
C ILE A 390 28.93 12.87 23.80
N ALA A 391 28.67 12.85 25.10
CA ALA A 391 27.48 12.20 25.66
C ALA A 391 26.20 12.87 25.14
N PHE A 392 25.16 12.07 24.85
CA PHE A 392 23.92 12.59 24.32
C PHE A 392 23.18 13.49 25.34
N PRO A 393 22.86 14.76 25.02
CA PRO A 393 22.16 15.65 25.94
C PRO A 393 20.75 15.14 26.29
N PRO A 394 20.45 14.83 27.58
CA PRO A 394 19.13 14.37 27.99
C PRO A 394 18.01 15.36 27.66
N ALA A 395 18.28 16.66 27.79
CA ALA A 395 17.31 17.72 27.50
C ALA A 395 16.89 17.73 26.02
N LEU A 396 17.81 17.41 25.10
CA LEU A 396 17.50 17.31 23.67
C LEU A 396 16.52 16.16 23.41
N LEU A 397 16.78 14.98 24.01
CA LEU A 397 15.88 13.82 23.90
C LEU A 397 14.48 14.15 24.41
N VAL A 398 14.37 14.72 25.61
CA VAL A 398 13.08 15.09 26.21
C VAL A 398 12.34 16.10 25.35
N THR A 399 13.03 17.12 24.83
CA THR A 399 12.45 18.12 23.95
C THR A 399 11.92 17.49 22.66
N CYS A 400 12.68 16.58 22.03
CA CYS A 400 12.22 15.91 20.82
C CYS A 400 11.06 14.94 21.06
N VAL A 401 11.10 14.19 22.17
CA VAL A 401 10.00 13.30 22.56
C VAL A 401 8.74 14.08 22.87
N THR A 402 8.82 15.24 23.54
CA THR A 402 7.65 16.09 23.81
C THR A 402 7.14 16.81 22.57
N LEU A 403 8.04 17.26 21.67
CA LEU A 403 7.66 17.87 20.40
C LEU A 403 6.87 16.91 19.50
N GLY A 404 7.14 15.60 19.57
CA GLY A 404 6.33 14.60 18.87
C GLY A 404 4.84 14.61 19.28
N LEU A 405 4.52 14.90 20.56
CA LEU A 405 3.14 14.97 21.05
C LEU A 405 2.47 16.21 20.47
N VAL A 406 3.21 17.33 20.44
CA VAL A 406 2.76 18.58 19.81
C VAL A 406 2.45 18.35 18.33
N PHE A 407 3.29 17.61 17.60
CA PHE A 407 2.99 17.26 16.20
C PHE A 407 1.73 16.41 16.07
N MET A 408 1.55 15.36 16.88
CA MET A 408 0.32 14.55 16.81
C MET A 408 -0.94 15.37 17.07
N VAL A 409 -0.95 16.19 18.12
CA VAL A 409 -2.10 17.04 18.47
C VAL A 409 -2.31 18.12 17.40
N GLY A 410 -1.25 18.79 16.97
CA GLY A 410 -1.31 19.84 15.96
C GLY A 410 -1.87 19.36 14.62
N PHE A 411 -1.38 18.23 14.10
CA PHE A 411 -1.90 17.65 12.86
C PHE A 411 -3.32 17.09 13.01
N ALA A 412 -3.69 16.55 14.18
CA ALA A 412 -5.07 16.16 14.47
C ALA A 412 -6.03 17.35 14.41
N ILE A 413 -5.68 18.47 15.06
CA ILE A 413 -6.46 19.71 15.03
C ILE A 413 -6.54 20.24 13.59
N GLN A 414 -5.42 20.33 12.88
CA GLN A 414 -5.40 20.80 11.50
C GLN A 414 -6.32 19.97 10.59
N SER A 415 -6.27 18.64 10.71
CA SER A 415 -7.12 17.75 9.92
C SER A 415 -8.60 17.92 10.25
N LEU A 416 -8.94 18.04 11.53
CA LEU A 416 -10.32 18.28 11.97
C LEU A 416 -10.87 19.62 11.47
N VAL A 417 -10.09 20.70 11.60
CA VAL A 417 -10.47 22.04 11.14
C VAL A 417 -10.68 22.05 9.63
N THR A 418 -9.78 21.39 8.87
CA THR A 418 -9.92 21.27 7.42
C THR A 418 -11.19 20.51 7.03
N THR A 419 -11.49 19.41 7.71
CA THR A 419 -12.73 18.65 7.49
C THR A 419 -13.97 19.44 7.86
N TYR A 420 -13.94 20.21 8.96
CA TYR A 420 -15.03 21.10 9.36
C TYR A 420 -15.34 22.14 8.28
N PHE A 421 -14.32 22.84 7.77
CA PHE A 421 -14.52 23.79 6.68
C PHE A 421 -15.03 23.13 5.40
N LYS A 422 -14.59 21.90 5.09
CA LYS A 422 -15.09 21.14 3.94
C LYS A 422 -16.58 20.77 4.09
N LEU A 423 -16.98 20.26 5.25
CA LEU A 423 -18.36 19.84 5.51
C LEU A 423 -19.32 21.02 5.59
N ASN A 424 -18.82 22.19 6.03
CA ASN A 424 -19.61 23.42 6.13
C ASN A 424 -19.54 24.30 4.88
N LYS A 425 -18.71 23.95 3.89
CA LYS A 425 -18.81 24.55 2.57
C LYS A 425 -20.14 24.06 2.00
N LYS A 426 -21.18 24.88 2.12
CA LYS A 426 -22.43 24.65 1.41
C LYS A 426 -22.07 24.52 -0.07
N ASP A 427 -22.58 23.48 -0.73
CA ASP A 427 -22.67 23.50 -2.19
C ASP A 427 -23.40 24.81 -2.51
N ASP A 428 -22.66 25.78 -3.09
CA ASP A 428 -23.28 26.99 -3.57
C ASP A 428 -24.36 26.54 -4.56
N SER A 429 -25.58 26.96 -4.26
CA SER A 429 -26.83 26.50 -4.84
C SER A 429 -26.95 26.87 -6.32
N GLU A 430 -26.18 26.22 -7.18
CA GLU A 430 -26.50 26.06 -8.59
C GLU A 430 -27.36 24.80 -8.74
N HIS A 431 -28.42 24.91 -9.53
CA HIS A 431 -29.31 23.81 -9.85
C HIS A 431 -28.47 22.68 -10.47
N HIS A 432 -28.31 21.55 -9.77
CA HIS A 432 -27.53 20.45 -10.29
C HIS A 432 -28.38 19.71 -11.33
N PRO A 433 -27.88 19.44 -12.55
CA PRO A 433 -28.59 18.63 -13.54
C PRO A 433 -29.06 17.28 -12.99
N PHE A 434 -28.36 16.72 -11.99
CA PHE A 434 -28.83 15.52 -11.30
C PHE A 434 -30.21 15.66 -10.63
N ASP A 435 -30.60 16.87 -10.20
CA ASP A 435 -31.90 17.11 -9.58
C ASP A 435 -33.05 16.93 -10.59
N GLU A 436 -32.82 17.22 -11.88
CA GLU A 436 -33.77 16.98 -12.97
C GLU A 436 -34.06 15.48 -13.15
N LEU A 437 -33.06 14.62 -12.95
CA LEU A 437 -33.23 13.16 -12.99
C LEU A 437 -34.11 12.66 -11.83
N ILE A 438 -33.99 13.27 -10.66
CA ILE A 438 -34.81 12.96 -9.49
C ILE A 438 -36.25 13.46 -9.67
N GLU A 439 -36.43 14.62 -10.30
CA GLU A 439 -37.76 15.12 -10.65
C GLU A 439 -38.46 14.20 -11.66
N MET A 440 -37.74 13.80 -12.73
CA MET A 440 -38.25 12.83 -13.71
C MET A 440 -38.66 11.51 -13.03
N LYS A 441 -37.87 11.01 -12.07
CA LYS A 441 -38.20 9.81 -11.28
C LYS A 441 -39.55 9.94 -10.57
N ASN A 442 -39.81 11.09 -9.95
CA ASN A 442 -41.05 11.33 -9.21
C ASN A 442 -42.25 11.44 -10.16
N ASN A 443 -42.03 12.01 -11.36
CA ASN A 443 -43.05 12.18 -12.40
C ASN A 443 -43.42 10.87 -13.13
N LEU A 444 -42.51 9.89 -13.19
CA LEU A 444 -42.80 8.56 -13.74
C LEU A 444 -43.91 7.80 -12.97
N LEU A 445 -44.05 8.04 -11.66
CA LEU A 445 -45.09 7.42 -10.83
C LEU A 445 -46.45 8.10 -10.91
N SER A 446 -46.47 9.42 -11.15
CA SER A 446 -47.71 10.21 -11.22
C SER A 446 -48.41 10.11 -12.57
N GLY A 447 -47.73 9.55 -13.59
CA GLY A 447 -48.23 9.46 -14.95
C GLY A 447 -48.19 10.79 -15.73
N ALA A 448 -47.68 11.85 -15.12
CA ALA A 448 -47.38 13.12 -15.76
C ALA A 448 -45.94 13.09 -16.28
N ALA A 449 -45.69 12.32 -17.34
CA ALA A 449 -44.34 12.01 -17.74
C ALA A 449 -43.73 13.09 -18.65
N ASP A 450 -43.14 14.11 -18.02
CA ASP A 450 -42.16 15.00 -18.65
C ASP A 450 -40.81 14.26 -18.68
N PHE A 451 -40.47 13.76 -19.87
CA PHE A 451 -39.23 13.03 -20.11
C PHE A 451 -38.13 14.00 -20.50
N LEU A 452 -36.92 13.77 -19.99
CA LEU A 452 -35.75 14.56 -20.36
C LEU A 452 -35.31 14.25 -21.78
N GLU A 453 -34.86 15.26 -22.51
CA GLU A 453 -34.20 15.05 -23.80
C GLU A 453 -32.93 14.18 -23.61
N PRO A 454 -32.53 13.37 -24.60
CA PRO A 454 -31.39 12.45 -24.47
C PRO A 454 -30.10 13.14 -24.01
N GLU A 455 -29.86 14.38 -24.42
CA GLU A 455 -28.69 15.17 -24.04
C GLU A 455 -28.75 15.62 -22.56
N SER A 456 -29.89 16.17 -22.11
CA SER A 456 -30.11 16.55 -20.70
C SER A 456 -30.06 15.32 -19.79
N PHE A 457 -30.61 14.18 -20.22
CA PHE A 457 -30.53 12.93 -19.47
C PHE A 457 -29.08 12.45 -19.29
N GLN A 458 -28.28 12.46 -20.35
CA GLN A 458 -26.86 12.11 -20.26
C GLN A 458 -26.08 13.09 -19.38
N GLN A 459 -26.37 14.38 -19.46
CA GLN A 459 -25.76 15.40 -18.62
C GLN A 459 -26.10 15.21 -17.14
N SER A 460 -27.36 14.89 -16.84
CA SER A 460 -27.86 14.61 -15.48
C SER A 460 -27.18 13.38 -14.85
N ILE A 461 -26.99 12.32 -15.65
CA ILE A 461 -26.25 11.13 -15.23
C ILE A 461 -24.78 11.46 -14.98
N ARG A 462 -24.12 12.20 -15.88
CA ARG A 462 -22.71 12.58 -15.76
C ARG A 462 -22.46 13.44 -14.52
N ASP A 463 -23.34 14.40 -14.26
CA ASP A 463 -23.32 15.21 -13.04
C ASP A 463 -23.55 14.34 -11.79
N GLY A 464 -24.49 13.40 -11.86
CA GLY A 464 -24.71 12.40 -10.80
C GLY A 464 -23.49 11.52 -10.50
N LEU A 465 -22.64 11.25 -11.50
CA LEU A 465 -21.38 10.50 -11.36
C LEU A 465 -20.22 11.36 -10.85
N PHE A 466 -20.32 12.69 -10.91
CA PHE A 466 -19.32 13.59 -10.38
C PHE A 466 -19.40 13.63 -8.86
N LEU A 467 -18.30 13.26 -8.20
CA LEU A 467 -18.17 13.30 -6.75
C LEU A 467 -16.87 14.02 -6.41
N ASP A 468 -17.00 15.08 -5.62
CA ASP A 468 -15.87 15.89 -5.16
C ASP A 468 -14.83 15.03 -4.45
N ARG A 469 -13.66 14.92 -5.06
CA ARG A 469 -12.53 14.20 -4.46
C ARG A 469 -12.08 14.93 -3.22
N SER A 470 -11.82 14.19 -2.15
CA SER A 470 -11.21 14.76 -0.95
C SER A 470 -9.82 15.32 -1.27
N PRO A 471 -9.48 16.51 -0.73
CA PRO A 471 -8.18 17.12 -0.96
C PRO A 471 -7.08 16.16 -0.50
N GLN A 472 -6.11 15.90 -1.38
CA GLN A 472 -4.96 15.07 -1.07
C GLN A 472 -3.87 15.97 -0.49
N PHE A 473 -3.56 15.78 0.79
CA PHE A 473 -2.42 16.43 1.43
C PHE A 473 -1.20 15.50 1.35
N PHE A 474 -0.09 16.02 0.84
CA PHE A 474 1.14 15.25 0.63
C PHE A 474 2.13 15.32 1.81
N PHE A 475 1.65 15.62 3.02
CA PHE A 475 2.50 15.72 4.21
C PHE A 475 3.22 14.40 4.50
N GLN A 476 2.52 13.28 4.32
CA GLN A 476 3.05 11.95 4.57
C GLN A 476 4.26 11.66 3.67
N GLU A 477 4.15 11.98 2.38
CA GLU A 477 5.18 11.77 1.37
C GLU A 477 6.42 12.60 1.67
N TRP A 478 6.24 13.88 2.03
CA TRP A 478 7.35 14.76 2.40
C TRP A 478 8.05 14.31 3.69
N PHE A 479 7.30 13.95 4.73
CA PHE A 479 7.91 13.41 5.95
C PHE A 479 8.64 12.08 5.70
N GLU A 480 8.14 11.24 4.79
CA GLU A 480 8.84 10.02 4.38
C GLU A 480 10.15 10.32 3.63
N VAL A 481 10.19 11.38 2.81
CA VAL A 481 11.43 11.86 2.17
C VAL A 481 12.45 12.31 3.21
N PHE A 482 12.06 13.17 4.15
CA PHE A 482 12.94 13.61 5.24
C PHE A 482 13.42 12.46 6.12
N ARG A 483 12.51 11.58 6.53
CA ARG A 483 12.83 10.38 7.30
C ARG A 483 13.84 9.50 6.56
N SER A 484 13.65 9.33 5.24
CA SER A 484 14.55 8.51 4.41
C SER A 484 15.92 9.15 4.23
N LEU A 485 15.98 10.47 4.08
CA LEU A 485 17.22 11.24 4.03
C LEU A 485 18.06 11.02 5.29
N PHE A 486 17.52 11.36 6.47
CA PHE A 486 18.25 11.28 7.73
C PHE A 486 18.55 9.83 8.15
N SER A 487 17.64 8.89 7.88
CA SER A 487 17.94 7.47 8.05
C SER A 487 19.06 7.00 7.13
N GLY A 488 19.22 7.58 5.94
CA GLY A 488 20.30 7.27 5.02
C GLY A 488 21.67 7.66 5.56
N PHE A 489 21.79 8.79 6.26
CA PHE A 489 23.04 9.17 6.91
C PHE A 489 23.52 8.11 7.90
N GLY A 490 22.66 7.71 8.84
CA GLY A 490 23.00 6.68 9.82
C GLY A 490 23.24 5.29 9.22
N LYS A 491 22.68 4.99 8.05
CA LYS A 491 22.97 3.75 7.31
C LYS A 491 24.31 3.82 6.59
N GLY A 492 24.67 4.97 6.03
CA GLY A 492 25.94 5.17 5.33
C GLY A 492 27.14 5.10 6.27
N GLN A 493 27.03 5.66 7.48
CA GLN A 493 28.03 5.50 8.54
C GLN A 493 28.23 4.01 8.88
N LYS A 494 27.15 3.31 9.26
CA LYS A 494 27.20 1.88 9.62
C LYS A 494 27.75 0.99 8.51
N PHE A 495 27.56 1.38 7.25
CA PHE A 495 28.15 0.67 6.13
C PHE A 495 29.68 0.83 6.10
N VAL A 496 30.20 2.02 6.40
CA VAL A 496 31.65 2.24 6.50
C VAL A 496 32.23 1.55 7.73
N ASP A 497 31.55 1.56 8.87
CA ASP A 497 31.97 0.79 10.06
C ASP A 497 32.07 -0.71 9.72
N PHE A 498 31.12 -1.22 8.91
CA PHE A 498 31.10 -2.63 8.51
C PHE A 498 32.13 -2.99 7.44
N ALA A 499 32.21 -2.21 6.36
CA ALA A 499 33.11 -2.49 5.23
C ALA A 499 34.57 -2.10 5.55
N GLY A 500 34.74 -1.07 6.38
CA GLY A 500 36.01 -0.58 6.87
C GLY A 500 36.46 -1.26 8.16
N ASN A 501 35.79 -2.33 8.61
CA ASN A 501 36.18 -3.09 9.81
C ASN A 501 37.69 -3.44 9.83
N PRO A 502 38.34 -3.86 8.72
CA PRO A 502 39.78 -4.13 8.70
C PRO A 502 40.69 -2.89 8.90
N LEU A 503 40.13 -1.69 8.78
CA LEU A 503 40.83 -0.41 8.92
C LEU A 503 40.65 0.20 10.32
N GLN A 504 39.97 -0.48 11.24
CA GLN A 504 39.89 -0.06 12.63
C GLN A 504 41.20 -0.35 13.35
N GLU A 505 41.61 0.57 14.21
CA GLU A 505 42.86 0.47 14.98
C GLU A 505 42.54 0.25 16.45
N MET A 506 43.33 -0.60 17.11
CA MET A 506 43.18 -0.87 18.52
C MET A 506 43.77 0.28 19.34
N ASP A 507 43.00 0.85 20.25
CA ASP A 507 43.46 1.89 21.16
C ASP A 507 44.34 1.32 22.30
N GLU A 508 44.85 2.20 23.15
CA GLU A 508 45.68 1.84 24.30
C GLU A 508 44.96 0.96 25.34
N GLN A 509 43.62 0.93 25.33
CA GLN A 509 42.80 0.09 26.22
C GLN A 509 42.41 -1.24 25.59
N GLY A 510 42.79 -1.50 24.34
CA GLY A 510 42.49 -2.74 23.63
C GLY A 510 41.14 -2.73 22.90
N HIS A 511 40.53 -1.56 22.70
CA HIS A 511 39.26 -1.41 21.97
C HIS A 511 39.49 -0.94 20.54
N TYR A 512 38.71 -1.47 19.60
CA TYR A 512 38.81 -1.06 18.20
C TYR A 512 38.10 0.29 17.97
N GLN A 513 38.82 1.23 17.38
CA GLN A 513 38.35 2.58 17.06
C GLN A 513 38.43 2.86 15.56
N ASP A 514 37.54 3.72 15.08
CA ASP A 514 37.54 4.16 13.68
C ASP A 514 38.73 5.07 13.39
N THR A 515 39.39 4.88 12.24
CA THR A 515 40.49 5.73 11.81
C THR A 515 40.00 7.04 11.18
N PRO A 516 40.83 8.11 11.15
CA PRO A 516 40.49 9.39 10.48
C PRO A 516 39.95 9.22 9.05
N ILE A 517 40.49 8.24 8.31
CA ILE A 517 40.05 7.92 6.94
C ILE A 517 38.62 7.37 6.95
N MET A 518 38.28 6.51 7.90
CA MET A 518 36.92 5.97 8.05
C MET A 518 35.90 7.06 8.38
N TYR A 519 36.27 8.08 9.17
CA TYR A 519 35.38 9.23 9.42
C TYR A 519 35.05 9.99 8.13
N VAL A 520 36.07 10.28 7.30
CA VAL A 520 35.86 10.97 6.01
C VAL A 520 34.99 10.12 5.08
N LEU A 521 35.29 8.83 4.96
CA LEU A 521 34.48 7.90 4.18
C LEU A 521 33.04 7.80 4.68
N SER A 522 32.84 7.82 6.00
CA SER A 522 31.52 7.80 6.64
C SER A 522 30.69 9.00 6.24
N VAL A 523 31.28 10.21 6.17
CA VAL A 523 30.57 11.41 5.73
C VAL A 523 30.12 11.29 4.27
N PHE A 524 31.02 10.89 3.35
CA PHE A 524 30.67 10.72 1.94
C PHE A 524 29.63 9.62 1.72
N SER A 525 29.78 8.49 2.42
CA SER A 525 28.82 7.38 2.39
C SER A 525 27.46 7.81 2.93
N ALA A 526 27.43 8.53 4.06
CA ALA A 526 26.21 9.04 4.67
C ALA A 526 25.44 9.99 3.73
N LEU A 527 26.16 10.90 3.05
CA LEU A 527 25.57 11.78 2.02
C LEU A 527 25.01 10.98 0.85
N PHE A 528 25.78 10.02 0.33
CA PHE A 528 25.36 9.21 -0.81
C PHE A 528 24.11 8.37 -0.48
N PHE A 529 24.11 7.66 0.65
CA PHE A 529 22.95 6.91 1.13
C PHE A 529 21.76 7.84 1.38
N GLY A 530 21.96 8.97 2.05
CA GLY A 530 20.92 9.96 2.32
C GLY A 530 20.21 10.42 1.05
N ILE A 531 20.98 10.86 0.05
CA ILE A 531 20.46 11.36 -1.22
C ILE A 531 19.67 10.27 -1.95
N ILE A 532 20.26 9.08 -2.15
CA ILE A 532 19.60 8.01 -2.90
C ILE A 532 18.31 7.53 -2.21
N LEU A 533 18.31 7.41 -0.88
CA LEU A 533 17.12 7.01 -0.14
C LEU A 533 16.01 8.07 -0.20
N ALA A 534 16.38 9.35 -0.13
CA ALA A 534 15.44 10.47 -0.27
C ALA A 534 14.84 10.55 -1.68
N LEU A 535 15.68 10.47 -2.72
CA LEU A 535 15.23 10.46 -4.12
C LEU A 535 14.30 9.28 -4.41
N ARG A 536 14.58 8.10 -3.85
CA ARG A 536 13.70 6.93 -3.98
C ARG A 536 12.36 7.15 -3.28
N ALA A 537 12.37 7.75 -2.10
CA ALA A 537 11.14 8.09 -1.38
C ALA A 537 10.31 9.11 -2.16
N LEU A 538 10.96 10.12 -2.76
CA LEU A 538 10.33 11.12 -3.61
C LEU A 538 9.68 10.48 -4.84
N ALA A 539 10.43 9.67 -5.60
CA ALA A 539 9.94 8.99 -6.79
C ALA A 539 8.75 8.06 -6.48
N ARG A 540 8.82 7.33 -5.35
CA ARG A 540 7.75 6.41 -4.96
C ARG A 540 6.50 7.12 -4.43
N GLY A 541 6.66 8.22 -3.70
CA GLY A 541 5.59 8.95 -3.05
C GLY A 541 4.84 9.88 -3.98
N LEU A 542 5.58 10.69 -4.75
CA LEU A 542 5.00 11.73 -5.62
C LEU A 542 5.01 11.37 -7.10
N GLY A 543 5.82 10.39 -7.53
CA GLY A 543 5.97 10.03 -8.95
C GLY A 543 4.99 8.98 -9.46
N ARG A 544 4.21 8.32 -8.58
CA ARG A 544 3.25 7.27 -8.97
C ARG A 544 1.83 7.76 -8.93
N ALA A 545 1.06 7.45 -9.97
CA ALA A 545 -0.38 7.67 -9.95
C ALA A 545 -1.04 6.82 -8.83
N PRO A 546 -2.03 7.37 -8.10
CA PRO A 546 -2.73 6.64 -7.05
C PRO A 546 -3.44 5.40 -7.62
N LEU A 547 -3.16 4.24 -7.03
CA LEU A 547 -3.69 2.93 -7.43
C LEU A 547 -5.23 2.94 -7.52
N GLY A 548 -5.78 2.44 -8.63
CA GLY A 548 -7.22 2.21 -8.81
C GLY A 548 -8.08 3.46 -9.02
N GLN A 549 -7.49 4.66 -9.17
CA GLN A 549 -8.25 5.88 -9.46
C GLN A 549 -8.52 6.04 -10.96
N VAL A 550 -9.51 5.30 -11.47
CA VAL A 550 -10.20 5.70 -12.71
C VAL A 550 -11.31 6.66 -12.33
N ASP A 551 -11.38 7.79 -13.03
CA ASP A 551 -12.46 8.76 -12.85
C ASP A 551 -13.75 8.19 -13.43
N LEU A 552 -14.85 8.29 -12.67
CA LEU A 552 -16.18 7.87 -13.12
C LEU A 552 -16.72 8.81 -14.21
N ALA A 553 -16.42 10.11 -14.12
CA ALA A 553 -16.96 11.12 -15.03
C ALA A 553 -16.07 11.37 -16.27
N ALA A 554 -14.81 10.90 -16.28
CA ALA A 554 -13.94 11.10 -17.44
C ALA A 554 -14.39 10.26 -18.64
N GLU A 555 -14.45 10.92 -19.81
CA GLU A 555 -14.68 10.28 -21.10
C GLU A 555 -13.50 9.38 -21.48
N VAL A 556 -13.81 8.22 -22.04
CA VAL A 556 -12.84 7.38 -22.73
C VAL A 556 -13.04 7.69 -24.21
N GLU A 557 -12.04 8.28 -24.87
CA GLU A 557 -12.11 8.47 -26.32
C GLU A 557 -12.42 7.12 -26.99
N PRO A 558 -13.48 7.03 -27.82
CA PRO A 558 -13.66 5.86 -28.66
C PRO A 558 -12.50 5.81 -29.64
N GLN A 559 -11.71 4.75 -29.59
CA GLN A 559 -10.72 4.52 -30.64
C GLN A 559 -11.44 4.49 -32.00
N PRO A 560 -10.91 5.18 -33.02
CA PRO A 560 -11.47 5.13 -34.35
C PRO A 560 -11.36 3.69 -34.85
N VAL A 561 -12.51 3.13 -35.22
CA VAL A 561 -12.61 1.85 -35.91
C VAL A 561 -11.92 2.01 -37.26
N HIS A 562 -10.68 1.53 -37.35
CA HIS A 562 -10.10 1.09 -38.61
C HIS A 562 -10.07 -0.44 -38.63
N ASP A 563 -11.17 -0.99 -39.18
CA ASP A 563 -11.28 -2.24 -39.94
C ASP A 563 -11.14 -3.61 -39.22
N PRO A 564 -11.77 -4.66 -39.79
CA PRO A 564 -12.76 -5.46 -39.05
C PRO A 564 -12.19 -6.73 -38.42
N VAL A 565 -12.45 -6.88 -37.12
CA VAL A 565 -12.36 -8.18 -36.42
C VAL A 565 -13.71 -8.87 -36.50
N THR A 566 -14.16 -9.18 -37.72
CA THR A 566 -15.36 -9.99 -37.97
C THR A 566 -15.15 -10.93 -39.16
N THR A 567 -14.00 -11.61 -39.25
CA THR A 567 -13.79 -12.69 -40.24
C THR A 567 -12.68 -13.69 -39.85
N LYS A 568 -12.58 -14.11 -38.57
CA LYS A 568 -11.67 -15.20 -38.17
C LYS A 568 -12.27 -16.26 -37.24
N VAL A 569 -13.58 -16.25 -37.01
CA VAL A 569 -14.29 -17.31 -36.25
C VAL A 569 -15.29 -18.09 -37.13
N LEU A 570 -15.28 -17.87 -38.44
CA LEU A 570 -16.20 -18.52 -39.38
C LEU A 570 -15.45 -19.03 -40.62
N LEU A 571 -14.44 -19.89 -40.41
CA LEU A 571 -13.80 -20.74 -41.41
C LEU A 571 -12.74 -21.62 -40.73
N GLN A 572 -13.16 -22.57 -39.89
CA GLN A 572 -12.33 -23.72 -39.52
C GLN A 572 -13.19 -24.90 -39.07
N THR A 573 -14.04 -25.35 -39.99
CA THR A 573 -14.57 -26.72 -40.02
C THR A 573 -14.68 -27.13 -41.47
N GLU A 574 -13.58 -27.57 -42.06
CA GLU A 574 -13.59 -28.56 -43.13
C GLU A 574 -12.25 -29.30 -43.19
N SER A 575 -12.34 -30.59 -43.47
CA SER A 575 -11.36 -31.64 -43.24
C SER A 575 -10.45 -31.92 -44.44
N GLN A 576 -9.38 -32.71 -44.19
CA GLN A 576 -8.52 -33.44 -45.15
C GLN A 576 -7.51 -32.56 -45.92
N GLY A 577 -6.26 -32.93 -46.18
CA GLY A 577 -5.51 -34.18 -46.02
C GLY A 577 -4.06 -33.94 -46.50
N GLU A 578 -3.15 -34.81 -46.04
CA GLU A 578 -1.81 -35.18 -46.53
C GLU A 578 -1.03 -34.29 -47.54
N SER A 579 0.19 -33.85 -47.17
CA SER A 579 1.46 -34.41 -47.69
C SER A 579 2.71 -33.58 -47.31
N ILE A 580 3.70 -34.28 -46.72
CA ILE A 580 5.15 -34.32 -47.03
C ILE A 580 5.85 -33.00 -47.45
N GLN A 581 6.83 -32.49 -46.66
CA GLN A 581 8.29 -32.76 -46.83
C GLN A 581 9.20 -31.91 -45.90
N SER A 582 9.92 -32.60 -45.02
CA SER A 582 11.34 -32.46 -44.59
C SER A 582 12.13 -31.14 -44.80
N LYS A 583 12.76 -30.63 -43.72
CA LYS A 583 14.23 -30.70 -43.52
C LYS A 583 14.65 -30.28 -42.10
N ASN A 584 15.22 -31.24 -41.35
CA ASN A 584 16.17 -30.99 -40.25
C ASN A 584 17.59 -30.87 -40.84
N PRO A 585 18.55 -30.34 -40.06
CA PRO A 585 19.50 -31.30 -39.47
C PRO A 585 19.80 -31.07 -37.98
N ARG A 586 19.97 -32.21 -37.31
CA ARG A 586 20.51 -32.49 -35.98
C ARG A 586 21.91 -31.90 -35.73
N THR A 587 22.28 -31.77 -34.45
CA THR A 587 23.40 -32.53 -33.86
C THR A 587 23.12 -32.83 -32.38
N ASP A 588 23.31 -34.09 -32.00
CA ASP A 588 23.02 -34.75 -30.72
C ASP A 588 24.27 -34.81 -29.79
N SER A 589 24.04 -34.92 -28.47
CA SER A 589 24.69 -35.85 -27.50
C SER A 589 24.19 -35.53 -26.07
N GLN A 590 23.30 -36.33 -25.46
CA GLN A 590 23.52 -37.50 -24.57
C GLN A 590 24.46 -37.24 -23.37
N SER A 591 24.26 -37.70 -22.13
CA SER A 591 23.16 -38.27 -21.32
C SER A 591 23.78 -38.57 -19.94
N THR A 592 23.04 -38.45 -18.83
CA THR A 592 23.04 -39.33 -17.62
C THR A 592 22.52 -38.61 -16.37
N LEU A 593 21.55 -39.27 -15.74
CA LEU A 593 20.99 -39.09 -14.39
C LEU A 593 21.65 -40.18 -13.50
N PRO A 594 21.67 -40.09 -12.14
CA PRO A 594 20.44 -40.32 -11.39
C PRO A 594 20.29 -39.66 -9.97
N THR A 595 19.01 -39.50 -9.60
CA THR A 595 18.35 -39.71 -8.28
C THR A 595 18.56 -38.84 -7.03
N SER A 596 17.39 -38.49 -6.45
CA SER A 596 17.04 -38.37 -5.01
C SER A 596 17.48 -37.07 -4.30
N SER A 597 16.62 -36.24 -3.69
CA SER A 597 15.45 -36.54 -2.85
C SER A 597 14.54 -35.29 -2.70
N SER A 598 13.22 -35.53 -2.63
CA SER A 598 12.23 -34.57 -2.11
C SER A 598 12.01 -34.82 -0.62
N PRO A 599 11.62 -33.80 0.16
CA PRO A 599 10.22 -33.80 0.60
C PRO A 599 9.62 -32.38 0.67
N PHE A 600 8.37 -32.22 0.25
CA PHE A 600 7.33 -31.34 0.81
C PHE A 600 6.15 -31.32 -0.18
N GLY A 601 5.36 -32.38 -0.13
CA GLY A 601 4.08 -32.47 -0.82
C GLY A 601 2.96 -32.04 0.10
N PHE A 602 2.44 -30.84 -0.06
CA PHE A 602 1.08 -30.43 0.30
C PHE A 602 0.74 -29.23 -0.59
N PHE A 603 -0.45 -29.23 -1.20
CA PHE A 603 -0.95 -28.31 -2.25
C PHE A 603 -0.64 -28.68 -3.70
N ASN A 604 -1.36 -29.68 -4.22
CA ASN A 604 -1.61 -29.77 -5.65
C ASN A 604 -3.10 -30.09 -5.89
N LYS A 605 -3.96 -29.07 -5.85
CA LYS A 605 -5.28 -29.13 -6.47
C LYS A 605 -5.17 -28.44 -7.83
N LYS A 606 -5.18 -29.24 -8.90
CA LYS A 606 -5.32 -28.76 -10.28
C LYS A 606 -6.65 -28.01 -10.41
N PRO A 607 -6.70 -26.81 -11.01
CA PRO A 607 -7.98 -26.23 -11.43
C PRO A 607 -8.53 -27.04 -12.59
N ILE A 608 -9.71 -27.62 -12.40
CA ILE A 608 -10.53 -28.20 -13.46
C ILE A 608 -10.99 -27.03 -14.34
N LYS A 609 -10.50 -26.97 -15.58
CA LYS A 609 -11.11 -26.16 -16.63
C LYS A 609 -12.44 -26.81 -16.99
N SER A 610 -13.55 -26.16 -16.68
CA SER A 610 -14.86 -26.53 -17.24
C SER A 610 -14.93 -26.01 -18.67
N GLU A 611 -14.66 -26.88 -19.64
CA GLU A 611 -15.10 -26.69 -21.02
C GLU A 611 -16.62 -26.83 -21.07
N ILE A 612 -17.30 -25.77 -21.49
CA ILE A 612 -18.75 -25.76 -21.72
C ILE A 612 -19.01 -26.60 -22.98
N ARG A 613 -19.56 -27.80 -22.80
CA ARG A 613 -20.18 -28.58 -23.89
C ARG A 613 -21.59 -28.05 -24.11
N HIS A 614 -21.86 -27.61 -25.33
CA HIS A 614 -23.22 -27.48 -25.85
C HIS A 614 -23.79 -28.88 -26.12
N ALA A 615 -24.96 -29.19 -25.57
CA ALA A 615 -25.73 -30.36 -25.96
C ALA A 615 -27.20 -29.97 -26.15
N LYS A 616 -27.72 -30.38 -27.32
CA LYS A 616 -29.09 -30.22 -27.80
C LYS A 616 -30.06 -31.13 -27.03
N SER A 617 -31.24 -30.58 -26.76
CA SER A 617 -32.61 -31.12 -26.90
C SER A 617 -32.92 -32.61 -26.65
N GLU A 618 -33.82 -32.78 -25.66
CA GLU A 618 -35.06 -33.58 -25.63
C GLU A 618 -35.10 -35.13 -25.52
N GLN A 619 -36.11 -35.52 -24.71
CA GLN A 619 -36.87 -36.77 -24.61
C GLN A 619 -36.47 -37.85 -23.59
N ASP A 620 -37.29 -37.87 -22.53
CA ASP A 620 -38.15 -38.99 -22.11
C ASP A 620 -37.81 -39.89 -20.90
N PHE A 621 -38.91 -40.17 -20.19
CA PHE A 621 -39.23 -41.22 -19.22
C PHE A 621 -38.93 -41.05 -17.71
N SER A 622 -40.04 -40.82 -17.01
CA SER A 622 -40.43 -41.18 -15.64
C SER A 622 -39.92 -42.52 -15.08
N ILE A 623 -39.74 -42.60 -13.75
CA ILE A 623 -40.33 -43.58 -12.79
C ILE A 623 -39.53 -43.62 -11.45
N PHE A 624 -40.24 -43.39 -10.33
CA PHE A 624 -40.15 -43.92 -8.94
C PHE A 624 -38.76 -44.24 -8.29
N THR A 625 -38.45 -44.09 -6.98
CA THR A 625 -39.21 -44.16 -5.71
C THR A 625 -38.29 -43.80 -4.50
N ALA A 626 -38.89 -43.29 -3.41
CA ALA A 626 -38.61 -43.55 -1.96
C ALA A 626 -37.28 -43.10 -1.25
N SER A 627 -37.39 -42.00 -0.48
CA SER A 627 -37.21 -41.78 1.00
C SER A 627 -36.67 -42.93 1.91
N PRO A 628 -36.28 -42.75 3.21
CA PRO A 628 -35.86 -41.58 4.04
C PRO A 628 -34.58 -41.81 4.88
N GLN A 629 -34.06 -40.77 5.55
CA GLN A 629 -33.60 -40.71 6.97
C GLN A 629 -32.83 -39.39 7.18
N SER A 630 -33.40 -38.33 7.80
CA SER A 630 -33.35 -38.02 9.25
C SER A 630 -31.91 -38.00 9.80
N THR A 631 -31.37 -36.94 10.43
CA THR A 631 -31.91 -36.28 11.63
C THR A 631 -31.11 -34.99 11.92
N ILE A 632 -31.81 -33.98 12.43
CA ILE A 632 -31.29 -32.71 13.00
C ILE A 632 -30.96 -32.92 14.49
N GLN A 633 -29.84 -32.37 14.97
CA GLN A 633 -29.57 -31.92 16.36
C GLN A 633 -28.27 -31.08 16.30
N GLY A 634 -28.08 -29.90 16.90
CA GLY A 634 -28.73 -29.26 18.03
C GLY A 634 -27.68 -28.93 19.10
N LEU A 635 -27.27 -27.65 19.16
CA LEU A 635 -26.61 -26.88 20.24
C LEU A 635 -26.04 -27.60 21.49
N THR A 636 -24.77 -27.28 21.79
CA THR A 636 -24.26 -26.85 23.11
C THR A 636 -23.20 -25.78 22.92
#